data_AF-A0A917V6L3-F1
#
_entry.id   AF-A0A917V6L3-F1
#
_cell.length_a   1.000
_cell.length_b   1.000
_cell.length_c   1.000
_cell.angle_alpha   90.00
_cell.angle_beta   90.00
_cell.angle_gamma   90.00
#
_symmetry.space_group_name_H-M   'P 1'
#
loop_
_entity.id
_entity.type
_entity.pdbx_description
1 polymer ?
#
loop_
_entity_poly.entity_id
_entity_poly.type
_entity_poly.pdbx_seq_one_letter_code
_entity_poly.pdbx_strand_id
1 'polypeptide(L)'
;MSFAETEFTPRRMTNLPCSEIAQASTAIVAAYQMARQLPELAMIAGEELHACPYEPERIVITRLEHPGDTHGWHWDDYGFALVWIAECPSPQHGGLVEFVPNTTWDKADPGISEVLRERRVHRLDVGAGDVYLMRTDTTLHRVSPIAKGRRTIVNMAFARAEELSRPVSHETMDALWAVPGGRSEEQRGRSDHSVGRRGPA
;
A
#
# COMPACT_ATOMS: atom_id res chain seq x y z
N MET A 1 1.70 9.50 13.13
CA MET A 1 2.99 9.08 12.53
C MET A 1 2.93 9.44 11.05
N SER A 2 4.03 9.93 10.47
CA SER A 2 4.11 10.28 9.03
C SER A 2 4.89 9.19 8.30
N PHE A 3 4.30 8.62 7.25
CA PHE A 3 4.93 7.58 6.42
C PHE A 3 5.69 8.19 5.25
N ALA A 4 6.55 7.41 4.57
CA ALA A 4 7.26 7.92 3.40
C ALA A 4 6.27 8.26 2.28
N GLU A 5 6.49 9.40 1.63
CA GLU A 5 5.59 9.97 0.64
C GLU A 5 6.06 9.59 -0.78
N THR A 6 5.14 9.22 -1.66
CA THR A 6 5.43 9.15 -3.10
C THR A 6 5.22 10.54 -3.67
N GLU A 7 6.30 11.18 -4.16
CA GLU A 7 6.31 12.56 -4.68
C GLU A 7 5.52 13.57 -3.81
N PHE A 8 5.81 13.62 -2.50
CA PHE A 8 5.18 14.56 -1.56
C PHE A 8 3.67 14.38 -1.35
N THR A 9 3.14 13.20 -1.64
CA THR A 9 1.73 12.88 -1.36
C THR A 9 1.62 12.27 0.05
N PRO A 10 0.91 12.92 0.99
CA PRO A 10 1.01 12.56 2.39
C PRO A 10 0.34 11.23 2.68
N ARG A 11 0.98 10.44 3.55
CA ARG A 11 0.43 9.24 4.15
C ARG A 11 0.28 9.47 5.64
N ARG A 12 -0.96 9.70 6.08
CA ARG A 12 -1.35 10.02 7.46
C ARG A 12 -2.48 9.07 7.85
N MET A 13 -2.08 7.98 8.49
CA MET A 13 -2.97 6.86 8.83
C MET A 13 -2.37 6.04 9.97
N THR A 14 -3.10 5.04 10.45
CA THR A 14 -2.59 3.98 11.32
C THR A 14 -2.81 2.65 10.62
N ASN A 15 -1.77 1.80 10.60
CA ASN A 15 -1.84 0.49 9.98
C ASN A 15 -1.66 -0.61 11.01
N LEU A 16 -2.35 -1.73 10.80
CA LEU A 16 -2.10 -2.99 11.49
C LEU A 16 -1.47 -3.97 10.48
N PRO A 17 -0.27 -4.51 10.75
CA PRO A 17 0.42 -5.42 9.84
C PRO A 17 -0.24 -6.80 9.78
N CYS A 18 0.03 -7.53 8.69
CA CYS A 18 -0.48 -8.89 8.46
C CYS A 18 -0.20 -9.83 9.64
N SER A 19 0.99 -9.76 10.24
CA SER A 19 1.39 -10.59 11.38
C SER A 19 0.53 -10.37 12.62
N GLU A 20 0.20 -9.12 12.96
CA GLU A 20 -0.69 -8.78 14.08
C GLU A 20 -2.14 -9.17 13.78
N ILE A 21 -2.59 -8.98 12.53
CA ILE A 21 -3.92 -9.43 12.07
C ILE A 21 -4.04 -10.95 12.22
N ALA A 22 -3.03 -11.70 11.79
CA ALA A 22 -3.03 -13.16 11.85
C ALA A 22 -3.04 -13.70 13.30
N GLN A 23 -2.43 -12.97 14.24
CA GLN A 23 -2.50 -13.31 15.67
C GLN A 23 -3.87 -13.00 16.27
N ALA A 24 -4.52 -11.93 15.81
CA ALA A 24 -5.78 -11.46 16.37
C ALA A 24 -7.04 -12.11 15.75
N SER A 25 -6.98 -12.54 14.47
CA SER A 25 -8.16 -12.99 13.74
C SER A 25 -7.86 -14.06 12.69
N THR A 26 -8.34 -15.27 12.94
CA THR A 26 -8.33 -16.35 11.95
C THR A 26 -9.34 -16.11 10.82
N ALA A 27 -10.41 -15.36 11.07
CA ALA A 27 -11.45 -15.10 10.09
C ALA A 27 -10.96 -14.21 8.93
N ILE A 28 -10.18 -13.18 9.22
CA ILE A 28 -9.63 -12.27 8.18
C ILE A 28 -8.61 -13.02 7.31
N VAL A 29 -7.77 -13.85 7.94
CA VAL A 29 -6.82 -14.71 7.21
C VAL A 29 -7.55 -15.73 6.33
N ALA A 30 -8.61 -16.36 6.85
CA ALA A 30 -9.42 -17.28 6.06
C ALA A 30 -10.10 -16.58 4.88
N ALA A 31 -10.62 -15.37 5.08
CA ALA A 31 -11.23 -14.56 4.00
C ALA A 31 -10.22 -14.29 2.88
N TYR A 32 -8.98 -13.93 3.19
CA TYR A 32 -7.91 -13.79 2.20
C TYR A 32 -7.65 -15.09 1.42
N GLN A 33 -7.57 -16.23 2.12
CA GLN A 33 -7.35 -17.53 1.50
C GLN A 33 -8.51 -17.98 0.60
N MET A 34 -9.74 -17.62 0.96
CA MET A 34 -10.93 -17.89 0.16
C MET A 34 -11.00 -16.97 -1.06
N ALA A 35 -10.74 -15.67 -0.89
CA ALA A 35 -10.82 -14.69 -1.96
C ALA A 35 -9.97 -15.08 -3.18
N ARG A 36 -8.71 -15.49 -2.97
CA ARG A 36 -7.84 -15.96 -4.08
C ARG A 36 -8.35 -17.20 -4.82
N GLN A 37 -9.32 -17.92 -4.27
CA GLN A 37 -9.90 -19.13 -4.86
C GLN A 37 -11.27 -18.86 -5.50
N LEU A 38 -11.81 -17.64 -5.38
CA LEU A 38 -13.11 -17.30 -5.96
C LEU A 38 -12.97 -17.09 -7.48
N PRO A 39 -13.60 -17.95 -8.31
CA PRO A 39 -13.52 -17.81 -9.76
C PRO A 39 -14.13 -16.49 -10.25
N GLU A 40 -15.09 -15.92 -9.52
CA GLU A 40 -15.71 -14.63 -9.84
C GLU A 40 -14.70 -13.49 -9.79
N LEU A 41 -13.76 -13.50 -8.83
CA LEU A 41 -12.74 -12.47 -8.76
C LEU A 41 -11.76 -12.57 -9.93
N ALA A 42 -11.38 -13.79 -10.33
CA ALA A 42 -10.54 -14.00 -11.51
C ALA A 42 -11.24 -13.55 -12.81
N MET A 43 -12.55 -13.82 -12.93
CA MET A 43 -13.34 -13.34 -14.06
C MET A 43 -13.43 -11.80 -14.11
N ILE A 44 -13.61 -11.14 -12.97
CA ILE A 44 -13.65 -9.67 -12.88
C ILE A 44 -12.27 -9.07 -13.20
N ALA A 45 -11.20 -9.66 -12.67
CA ALA A 45 -9.83 -9.20 -12.89
C ALA A 45 -9.35 -9.45 -14.34
N GLY A 46 -9.90 -10.47 -15.01
CA GLY A 46 -9.46 -10.93 -16.31
C GLY A 46 -8.24 -11.87 -16.28
N GLU A 47 -7.73 -12.20 -15.10
CA GLU A 47 -6.64 -13.14 -14.86
C GLU A 47 -6.74 -13.75 -13.45
N GLU A 48 -5.97 -14.81 -13.17
CA GLU A 48 -5.95 -15.44 -11.85
C GLU A 48 -5.32 -14.54 -10.77
N LEU A 49 -5.91 -14.56 -9.57
CA LEU A 49 -5.38 -13.85 -8.40
C LEU A 49 -4.49 -14.81 -7.61
N HIS A 50 -3.19 -14.56 -7.60
CA HIS A 50 -2.25 -15.35 -6.82
C HIS A 50 -2.02 -14.72 -5.44
N ALA A 51 -1.62 -15.55 -4.46
CA ALA A 51 -1.23 -15.02 -3.17
C ALA A 51 -0.06 -14.05 -3.34
N CYS A 52 -0.15 -12.86 -2.74
CA CYS A 52 0.98 -11.95 -2.68
C CYS A 52 2.20 -12.67 -2.05
N PRO A 53 3.35 -12.73 -2.76
CA PRO A 53 4.52 -13.45 -2.28
C PRO A 53 5.19 -12.74 -1.09
N TYR A 54 5.00 -11.43 -0.95
CA TYR A 54 5.45 -10.69 0.22
C TYR A 54 4.41 -10.73 1.33
N GLU A 55 4.64 -11.60 2.32
CA GLU A 55 3.69 -11.85 3.40
C GLU A 55 3.19 -10.58 4.13
N PRO A 56 4.05 -9.59 4.46
CA PRO A 56 3.60 -8.40 5.20
C PRO A 56 2.56 -7.55 4.47
N GLU A 57 2.44 -7.66 3.15
CA GLU A 57 1.51 -6.89 2.31
C GLU A 57 0.21 -7.64 2.02
N ARG A 58 0.15 -8.95 2.29
CA ARG A 58 -1.03 -9.77 1.98
C ARG A 58 -2.31 -9.20 2.57
N ILE A 59 -2.22 -8.72 3.81
CA ILE A 59 -3.34 -8.13 4.52
C ILE A 59 -2.85 -6.94 5.33
N VAL A 60 -3.46 -5.78 5.14
CA VAL A 60 -3.22 -4.58 5.95
C VAL A 60 -4.56 -3.99 6.37
N ILE A 61 -4.73 -3.70 7.65
CA ILE A 61 -5.86 -2.90 8.12
C ILE A 61 -5.38 -1.46 8.24
N THR A 62 -6.06 -0.54 7.57
CA THR A 62 -5.71 0.88 7.59
C THR A 62 -6.85 1.68 8.17
N ARG A 63 -6.52 2.59 9.11
CA ARG A 63 -7.45 3.54 9.71
C ARG A 63 -7.03 4.98 9.49
N LEU A 64 -7.96 5.80 9.00
CA LEU A 64 -7.92 7.26 9.02
C LEU A 64 -8.82 7.74 10.16
N GLU A 65 -8.31 8.60 11.03
CA GLU A 65 -9.00 8.99 12.27
C GLU A 65 -9.04 10.50 12.51
N HIS A 66 -8.05 11.24 12.03
CA HIS A 66 -7.93 12.67 12.29
C HIS A 66 -8.20 13.51 11.04
N PRO A 67 -8.69 14.76 11.19
CA PRO A 67 -8.82 15.67 10.07
C PRO A 67 -7.49 15.83 9.31
N GLY A 68 -7.54 15.67 8.00
CA GLY A 68 -6.37 15.66 7.11
C GLY A 68 -5.74 14.28 6.90
N ASP A 69 -6.12 13.25 7.66
CA ASP A 69 -5.68 11.87 7.41
C ASP A 69 -6.07 11.44 5.99
N THR A 70 -5.14 10.76 5.34
CA THR A 70 -5.21 10.41 3.92
C THR A 70 -4.24 9.28 3.61
N HIS A 71 -4.59 8.52 2.59
CA HIS A 71 -3.65 7.66 1.90
C HIS A 71 -3.31 8.34 0.57
N GLY A 72 -2.11 8.91 0.45
CA GLY A 72 -1.66 9.72 -0.68
C GLY A 72 -1.73 8.99 -2.04
N TRP A 73 -1.41 9.72 -3.11
CA TRP A 73 -1.38 9.18 -4.47
C TRP A 73 -0.25 8.16 -4.63
N HIS A 74 -0.58 6.95 -5.07
CA HIS A 74 0.37 5.87 -5.25
C HIS A 74 -0.16 4.80 -6.21
N TRP A 75 0.75 3.89 -6.54
CA TRP A 75 0.45 2.55 -7.06
C TRP A 75 0.87 1.53 -5.99
N ASP A 76 0.41 0.30 -6.13
CA ASP A 76 0.87 -0.80 -5.28
C ASP A 76 1.96 -1.60 -6.00
N ASP A 77 2.76 -2.32 -5.21
CA ASP A 77 3.82 -3.18 -5.72
C ASP A 77 3.28 -4.44 -6.42
N TYR A 78 2.04 -4.84 -6.09
CA TYR A 78 1.35 -5.99 -6.67
C TYR A 78 0.08 -5.60 -7.43
N GLY A 79 -0.31 -6.47 -8.36
CA GLY A 79 -1.32 -6.17 -9.37
C GLY A 79 -2.73 -5.90 -8.85
N PHE A 80 -3.14 -6.47 -7.71
CA PHE A 80 -4.53 -6.36 -7.27
C PHE A 80 -4.69 -6.09 -5.77
N ALA A 81 -5.72 -5.31 -5.45
CA ALA A 81 -6.21 -5.10 -4.10
C ALA A 81 -7.72 -5.37 -4.01
N LEU A 82 -8.13 -6.27 -3.12
CA LEU A 82 -9.53 -6.40 -2.69
C LEU A 82 -9.70 -5.66 -1.37
N VAL A 83 -10.47 -4.57 -1.40
CA VAL A 83 -10.59 -3.64 -0.27
C VAL A 83 -11.99 -3.69 0.31
N TRP A 84 -12.06 -3.99 1.60
CA TRP A 84 -13.31 -4.06 2.37
C TRP A 84 -13.43 -2.81 3.23
N ILE A 85 -14.56 -2.12 3.14
CA ILE A 85 -14.80 -0.90 3.91
C ILE A 85 -15.53 -1.25 5.21
N ALA A 86 -14.80 -1.32 6.33
CA ALA A 86 -15.39 -1.61 7.63
C ALA A 86 -16.10 -0.39 8.23
N GLU A 87 -15.47 0.79 8.08
CA GLU A 87 -16.01 2.06 8.53
C GLU A 87 -15.72 3.12 7.46
N CYS A 88 -16.67 4.02 7.20
CA CYS A 88 -16.51 5.10 6.23
C CYS A 88 -17.18 6.38 6.76
N PRO A 89 -16.57 7.56 6.65
CA PRO A 89 -17.26 8.81 6.95
C PRO A 89 -18.34 9.09 5.90
N SER A 90 -19.23 10.03 6.20
CA SER A 90 -20.14 10.55 5.15
C SER A 90 -19.31 11.18 4.01
N PRO A 91 -19.70 11.00 2.72
CA PRO A 91 -18.94 11.49 1.57
C PRO A 91 -18.58 12.97 1.59
N GLN A 92 -19.43 13.81 2.20
CA GLN A 92 -19.19 15.24 2.37
C GLN A 92 -17.99 15.58 3.29
N HIS A 93 -17.50 14.60 4.04
CA HIS A 93 -16.34 14.70 4.91
C HIS A 93 -15.08 14.06 4.32
N GLY A 94 -15.04 13.74 3.02
CA GLY A 94 -13.88 13.14 2.36
C GLY A 94 -13.81 11.62 2.55
N GLY A 95 -12.61 11.04 2.44
CA GLY A 95 -12.42 9.58 2.51
C GLY A 95 -12.82 8.82 1.24
N LEU A 96 -13.03 9.56 0.15
CA LEU A 96 -13.38 9.00 -1.16
C LEU A 96 -12.17 8.33 -1.80
N VAL A 97 -12.40 7.25 -2.51
CA VAL A 97 -11.37 6.66 -3.38
C VAL A 97 -11.30 7.50 -4.65
N GLU A 98 -10.13 8.05 -4.94
CA GLU A 98 -9.86 8.80 -6.18
C GLU A 98 -8.81 8.05 -6.99
N PHE A 99 -9.01 7.95 -8.31
CA PHE A 99 -8.14 7.13 -9.14
C PHE A 99 -8.03 7.60 -10.60
N VAL A 100 -6.93 7.22 -11.24
CA VAL A 100 -6.64 7.41 -12.67
C VAL A 100 -6.20 6.05 -13.23
N PRO A 101 -7.03 5.38 -14.04
CA PRO A 101 -6.69 4.06 -14.59
C PRO A 101 -5.72 4.15 -15.77
N ASN A 102 -5.18 3.00 -16.19
CA ASN A 102 -4.32 2.82 -17.36
C ASN A 102 -3.06 3.69 -17.32
N THR A 103 -2.50 3.83 -16.14
CA THR A 103 -1.24 4.52 -15.84
C THR A 103 -0.12 3.50 -15.67
N THR A 104 1.12 3.97 -15.61
CA THR A 104 2.30 3.15 -15.38
C THR A 104 3.12 3.76 -14.27
N TRP A 105 3.71 2.94 -13.42
CA TRP A 105 4.58 3.40 -12.35
C TRP A 105 6.06 3.21 -12.74
N ASP A 106 6.73 4.31 -13.08
CA ASP A 106 8.19 4.37 -13.08
C ASP A 106 8.65 4.78 -11.67
N LYS A 107 9.31 3.88 -10.95
CA LYS A 107 9.75 4.16 -9.57
C LYS A 107 10.85 5.22 -9.51
N ALA A 108 11.62 5.39 -10.58
CA ALA A 108 12.69 6.40 -10.64
C ALA A 108 12.14 7.80 -10.94
N ASP A 109 11.02 7.88 -11.67
CA ASP A 109 10.34 9.14 -12.01
C ASP A 109 8.81 8.94 -12.02
N PRO A 110 8.14 8.96 -10.85
CA PRO A 110 6.74 8.58 -10.74
C PRO A 110 5.76 9.48 -11.53
N GLY A 111 6.10 10.74 -11.80
CA GLY A 111 5.36 11.61 -12.71
C GLY A 111 3.91 11.89 -12.29
N ILE A 112 3.58 11.81 -10.99
CA ILE A 112 2.20 11.90 -10.50
C ILE A 112 1.56 13.24 -10.91
N SER A 113 2.31 14.33 -10.78
CA SER A 113 1.82 15.67 -11.13
C SER A 113 1.44 15.79 -12.61
N GLU A 114 2.18 15.14 -13.50
CA GLU A 114 1.88 15.11 -14.93
C GLU A 114 0.61 14.29 -15.20
N VAL A 115 0.53 13.08 -14.64
CA VAL A 115 -0.66 12.22 -14.75
C VAL A 115 -1.92 12.96 -14.31
N LEU A 116 -1.88 13.67 -13.17
CA LEU A 116 -3.01 14.41 -12.62
C LEU A 116 -3.37 15.67 -13.43
N ARG A 117 -2.42 16.26 -14.15
CA ARG A 117 -2.65 17.40 -15.05
C ARG A 117 -3.32 16.96 -16.35
N GLU A 118 -2.93 15.79 -16.87
CA GLU A 118 -3.28 15.36 -18.21
C GLU A 118 -4.48 14.41 -18.28
N ARG A 119 -4.77 13.72 -17.18
CA ARG A 119 -5.80 12.67 -17.15
C ARG A 119 -6.92 12.99 -16.20
N ARG A 120 -8.10 12.44 -16.51
CA ARG A 120 -9.29 12.58 -15.67
C ARG A 120 -9.12 11.80 -14.37
N VAL A 121 -9.31 12.47 -13.24
CA VAL A 121 -9.49 11.82 -11.95
C VAL A 121 -10.93 11.34 -11.81
N HIS A 122 -11.08 10.05 -11.55
CA HIS A 122 -12.34 9.40 -11.21
C HIS A 122 -12.50 9.35 -9.69
N ARG A 123 -13.76 9.29 -9.24
CA ARG A 123 -14.12 9.13 -7.83
C ARG A 123 -15.06 7.95 -7.69
N LEU A 124 -14.78 7.11 -6.69
CA LEU A 124 -15.66 6.03 -6.28
C LEU A 124 -16.22 6.37 -4.90
N ASP A 125 -17.54 6.47 -4.83
CA ASP A 125 -18.25 6.60 -3.56
C ASP A 125 -18.44 5.20 -2.96
N VAL A 126 -18.07 5.05 -1.69
CA VAL A 126 -18.13 3.78 -0.96
C VAL A 126 -18.68 4.00 0.43
N GLY A 127 -19.56 3.11 0.88
CA GLY A 127 -20.11 3.05 2.22
C GLY A 127 -19.48 1.95 3.07
N ALA A 128 -19.81 1.94 4.36
CA ALA A 128 -19.48 0.82 5.23
C ALA A 128 -20.19 -0.45 4.74
N GLY A 129 -19.46 -1.56 4.66
CA GLY A 129 -19.91 -2.84 4.11
C GLY A 129 -19.59 -3.05 2.63
N ASP A 130 -19.22 -2.00 1.89
CA ASP A 130 -18.84 -2.13 0.48
C ASP A 130 -17.49 -2.83 0.32
N VAL A 131 -17.34 -3.50 -0.83
CA VAL A 131 -16.11 -4.15 -1.25
C VAL A 131 -15.81 -3.75 -2.69
N TYR A 132 -14.55 -3.40 -2.97
CA TYR A 132 -14.10 -3.19 -4.34
C TYR A 132 -12.81 -3.95 -4.65
N LEU A 133 -12.67 -4.36 -5.91
CA LEU A 133 -11.44 -4.90 -6.47
C LEU A 133 -10.81 -3.84 -7.37
N MET A 134 -9.52 -3.59 -7.21
CA MET A 134 -8.76 -2.64 -8.02
C MET A 134 -7.53 -3.31 -8.63
N ARG A 135 -7.22 -2.96 -9.87
CA ARG A 135 -5.93 -3.27 -10.51
C ARG A 135 -4.93 -2.16 -10.16
N THR A 136 -4.11 -2.39 -9.15
CA THR A 136 -3.36 -1.37 -8.41
C THR A 136 -2.00 -1.05 -9.00
N ASP A 137 -1.41 -1.97 -9.79
CA ASP A 137 -0.15 -1.76 -10.52
C ASP A 137 -0.24 -0.70 -11.62
N THR A 138 -1.43 -0.53 -12.18
CA THR A 138 -1.70 0.32 -13.36
C THR A 138 -2.76 1.38 -13.09
N THR A 139 -3.21 1.50 -11.85
CA THR A 139 -4.17 2.54 -11.44
C THR A 139 -3.54 3.40 -10.37
N LEU A 140 -3.21 4.64 -10.73
CA LEU A 140 -2.80 5.65 -9.76
C LEU A 140 -4.01 5.94 -8.87
N HIS A 141 -3.88 5.81 -7.56
CA HIS A 141 -5.01 5.94 -6.66
C HIS A 141 -4.65 6.56 -5.31
N ARG A 142 -5.66 7.12 -4.65
CA ARG A 142 -5.57 7.69 -3.31
C ARG A 142 -6.89 7.60 -2.56
N VAL A 143 -6.84 7.91 -1.27
CA VAL A 143 -8.01 8.22 -0.46
C VAL A 143 -8.00 9.71 -0.13
N SER A 144 -9.03 10.46 -0.55
CA SER A 144 -9.09 11.90 -0.30
C SER A 144 -9.07 12.20 1.21
N PRO A 145 -8.43 13.31 1.64
CA PRO A 145 -8.31 13.62 3.06
C PRO A 145 -9.66 13.69 3.76
N ILE A 146 -9.75 13.09 4.96
CA ILE A 146 -10.97 13.16 5.77
C ILE A 146 -11.03 14.48 6.54
N ALA A 147 -12.22 15.08 6.66
CA ALA A 147 -12.47 16.27 7.48
C ALA A 147 -13.01 15.92 8.87
N LYS A 148 -13.84 14.87 8.96
CA LYS A 148 -14.46 14.34 10.19
C LYS A 148 -14.79 12.86 10.02
N GLY A 149 -14.97 12.17 11.15
CA GLY A 149 -15.31 10.74 11.17
C GLY A 149 -14.07 9.84 11.09
N ARG A 150 -14.30 8.55 10.82
CA ARG A 150 -13.25 7.54 10.68
C ARG A 150 -13.47 6.76 9.40
N ARG A 151 -12.36 6.31 8.80
CA ARG A 151 -12.36 5.35 7.70
C ARG A 151 -11.47 4.18 8.08
N THR A 152 -12.02 2.98 8.14
CA THR A 152 -11.29 1.76 8.46
C THR A 152 -11.49 0.76 7.33
N ILE A 153 -10.41 0.23 6.77
CA ILE A 153 -10.45 -0.77 5.68
C ILE A 153 -9.64 -2.01 6.03
N VAL A 154 -10.02 -3.13 5.41
CA VAL A 154 -9.13 -4.29 5.24
C VAL A 154 -8.69 -4.33 3.79
N ASN A 155 -7.39 -4.14 3.54
CA ASN A 155 -6.78 -4.32 2.23
C ASN A 155 -6.23 -5.74 2.11
N MET A 156 -6.52 -6.42 1.01
CA MET A 156 -5.99 -7.75 0.67
C MET A 156 -5.27 -7.67 -0.67
N ALA A 157 -3.95 -7.86 -0.67
CA ALA A 157 -3.12 -7.76 -1.87
C ALA A 157 -2.96 -9.12 -2.56
N PHE A 158 -3.14 -9.15 -3.88
CA PHE A 158 -2.91 -10.33 -4.72
C PHE A 158 -1.93 -10.01 -5.84
N ALA A 159 -1.15 -11.01 -6.21
CA ALA A 159 -0.16 -10.93 -7.26
C ALA A 159 -0.71 -11.47 -8.58
N ARG A 160 -0.18 -10.95 -9.68
CA ARG A 160 -0.30 -11.53 -11.03
C ARG A 160 0.68 -12.69 -11.19
N ALA A 161 0.46 -13.57 -12.17
CA ALA A 161 1.35 -14.71 -12.41
C ALA A 161 2.82 -14.28 -12.63
N GLU A 162 3.01 -13.19 -13.37
CA GLU A 162 4.33 -12.60 -13.70
C GLU A 162 5.07 -12.05 -12.46
N GLU A 163 4.35 -11.76 -11.38
CA GLU A 163 4.89 -11.20 -10.13
C GLU A 163 5.41 -12.27 -9.18
N LEU A 164 5.13 -13.56 -9.45
CA LEU A 164 5.57 -14.67 -8.61
C LEU A 164 7.06 -15.00 -8.79
N SER A 165 7.61 -14.71 -9.96
CA SER A 165 9.01 -15.01 -10.33
C SER A 165 9.90 -13.77 -10.43
N ARG A 166 9.31 -12.58 -10.36
CA ARG A 166 10.00 -11.29 -10.49
C ARG A 166 10.47 -10.81 -9.11
N PRO A 167 11.71 -10.27 -8.99
CA PRO A 167 12.05 -9.42 -7.85
C PRO A 167 11.14 -8.18 -7.88
N VAL A 168 10.24 -8.07 -6.91
CA VAL A 168 9.41 -6.88 -6.69
C VAL A 168 10.04 -6.11 -5.54
N SER A 169 10.37 -4.82 -5.72
CA SER A 169 10.77 -3.99 -4.59
C SER A 169 9.55 -3.63 -3.77
N HIS A 170 9.60 -3.81 -2.45
CA HIS A 170 8.46 -3.61 -1.53
C HIS A 170 8.40 -2.18 -0.99
N GLU A 171 8.72 -1.20 -1.84
CA GLU A 171 8.90 0.20 -1.45
C GLU A 171 7.60 0.82 -0.91
N THR A 172 6.44 0.36 -1.39
CA THR A 172 5.14 0.80 -0.88
C THR A 172 4.97 0.37 0.58
N MET A 173 5.42 -0.83 0.93
CA MET A 173 5.39 -1.34 2.30
C MET A 173 6.46 -0.70 3.18
N ASP A 174 7.68 -0.53 2.67
CA ASP A 174 8.74 0.18 3.40
C ASP A 174 8.28 1.59 3.79
N ALA A 175 7.54 2.27 2.91
CA ALA A 175 6.91 3.54 3.22
C ALA A 175 5.89 3.44 4.37
N LEU A 176 5.09 2.37 4.42
CA LEU A 176 4.10 2.11 5.48
C LEU A 176 4.72 1.71 6.82
N TRP A 177 5.98 1.27 6.86
CA TRP A 177 6.65 0.86 8.10
C TRP A 177 7.77 1.82 8.54
N ALA A 178 8.10 2.81 7.70
CA ALA A 178 9.11 3.81 8.00
C ALA A 178 8.75 4.58 9.28
N VAL A 179 9.48 4.31 10.36
CA VAL A 179 9.43 5.10 11.59
C VAL A 179 10.18 6.41 11.35
N PRO A 180 9.59 7.59 11.60
CA PRO A 180 10.34 8.85 11.56
C PRO A 180 11.50 8.80 12.56
N GLY A 181 12.74 8.78 12.07
CA GLY A 181 13.97 8.94 12.87
C GLY A 181 14.84 7.70 13.10
N GLY A 182 14.53 6.54 12.53
CA GLY A 182 15.39 5.35 12.63
C GLY A 182 16.53 5.39 11.59
N ARG A 183 17.76 5.74 12.01
CA ARG A 183 18.94 5.40 11.21
C ARG A 183 19.06 3.88 11.20
N SER A 184 19.16 3.25 10.03
CA SER A 184 19.51 1.85 9.91
C SER A 184 20.87 1.61 10.57
N GLU A 185 20.92 0.70 11.54
CA GLU A 185 22.13 0.35 12.29
C GLU A 185 23.15 -0.47 11.47
N GLU A 186 23.00 -0.54 10.15
CA GLU A 186 23.80 -1.42 9.30
C GLU A 186 25.07 -0.78 8.71
N GLN A 187 25.45 0.42 9.16
CA GLN A 187 26.70 1.09 8.74
C GLN A 187 27.75 1.29 9.84
N ARG A 188 27.63 0.63 11.00
CA ARG A 188 28.67 0.68 12.05
C ARG A 188 29.67 -0.48 12.05
N GLY A 189 29.60 -1.38 11.07
CA GLY A 189 30.42 -2.58 11.03
C GLY A 189 31.42 -2.66 9.89
N ARG A 190 32.11 -1.59 9.50
CA ARG A 190 33.20 -1.66 8.48
C ARG A 190 34.11 -0.43 8.46
N SER A 191 34.76 -0.13 9.57
CA SER A 191 35.98 0.70 9.55
C SER A 191 36.80 0.49 10.82
N ASP A 192 37.44 -0.67 10.90
CA ASP A 192 38.74 -0.75 11.54
C ASP A 192 39.39 -2.04 11.06
N HIS A 193 40.34 -1.92 10.14
CA HIS A 193 41.48 -2.82 9.92
C HIS A 193 42.27 -2.29 8.72
N SER A 194 43.04 -1.23 8.95
CA SER A 194 44.15 -0.87 8.06
C SER A 194 45.42 -0.64 8.89
N VAL A 195 46.11 -1.77 9.10
CA VAL A 195 47.57 -1.96 9.12
C VAL A 195 48.40 -0.67 9.11
N GLY A 196 48.89 -0.28 10.29
CA GLY A 196 50.01 0.65 10.43
C GLY A 196 51.33 -0.12 10.55
N ARG A 197 52.01 -0.38 9.43
CA ARG A 197 53.46 -0.66 9.44
C ARG A 197 54.21 0.67 9.58
N ARG A 198 54.97 0.84 10.66
CA ARG A 198 56.13 1.76 10.72
C ARG A 198 57.30 1.01 11.34
N GLY A 199 58.39 0.88 10.59
CA GLY A 199 59.74 0.92 11.18
C GLY A 199 60.36 2.29 10.89
N PRO A 200 61.66 2.50 11.09
CA PRO A 200 62.52 2.01 12.18
C PRO A 200 63.17 3.19 12.94
N ALA A 201 63.66 2.93 14.15
CA ALA A 201 64.82 3.57 14.79
C ALA A 201 65.25 2.71 15.99
#